data_AF-A0A100JR01-F1
#
_entry.id   AF-A0A100JR01-F1
#
_cell.length_a   1.000
_cell.length_b   1.000
_cell.length_c   1.000
_cell.angle_alpha   90.00
_cell.angle_beta   90.00
_cell.angle_gamma   90.00
#
_symmetry.space_group_name_H-M   'P 1'
#
loop_
_entity.id
_entity.type
_entity.pdbx_description
1 polymer ?
#
loop_
_entity_poly.entity_id
_entity_poly.type
_entity_poly.pdbx_seq_one_letter_code
_entity_poly.pdbx_strand_id
1 'polypeptide(L)'
;MPTTPHPTRGVTACDRCSAAIRWAICISGTYKGRRVPLNALPVPMGGYAARSDQHGGLVVRQLDAEFPNVEDARLEWPALLHWHSCPGRQNPQPPAQASRPARRRPTVQAPLFGQPQPQRRTW
;
A
#
# COMPACT_ATOMS: atom_id res chain seq x y z
N MET A 1 7.87 23.82 -11.62
CA MET A 1 7.23 22.49 -11.51
C MET A 1 8.33 21.45 -11.42
N PRO A 2 8.27 20.43 -10.54
CA PRO A 2 9.29 19.39 -10.55
C PRO A 2 9.22 18.66 -11.88
N THR A 3 10.27 18.80 -12.69
CA THR A 3 10.43 18.20 -14.03
C THR A 3 10.92 16.76 -13.97
N THR A 4 11.21 16.25 -12.76
CA THR A 4 11.74 14.91 -12.56
C THR A 4 10.65 13.86 -12.85
N PRO A 5 10.87 12.96 -13.81
CA PRO A 5 9.93 11.91 -14.14
C PRO A 5 9.74 11.01 -12.91
N HIS A 6 8.50 10.90 -12.45
CA HIS A 6 8.12 10.04 -11.34
C HIS A 6 6.75 9.44 -11.66
N PRO A 7 6.46 8.21 -11.22
CA PRO A 7 5.21 7.54 -11.52
C PRO A 7 4.05 8.28 -10.85
N THR A 8 2.96 8.48 -11.59
CA THR A 8 1.73 9.11 -11.06
C THR A 8 0.73 8.08 -10.52
N ARG A 9 0.91 6.79 -10.83
CA ARG A 9 0.08 5.67 -10.35
C ARG A 9 0.48 5.22 -8.94
N GLY A 10 -0.33 4.34 -8.36
CA GLY A 10 -0.06 3.74 -7.04
C GLY A 10 -0.17 4.72 -5.87
N VAL A 11 -0.93 5.81 -6.06
CA VAL A 11 -1.22 6.82 -5.04
C VAL A 11 -2.43 6.37 -4.21
N THR A 12 -2.31 6.45 -2.90
CA THR A 12 -3.43 6.27 -1.95
C THR A 12 -3.46 7.43 -0.97
N ALA A 13 -4.59 7.65 -0.31
CA ALA A 13 -4.68 8.64 0.77
C ALA A 13 -4.08 8.08 2.07
N CYS A 14 -3.43 8.94 2.86
CA CYS A 14 -3.04 8.64 4.23
C CYS A 14 -4.29 8.60 5.11
N ASP A 15 -4.50 7.53 5.87
CA ASP A 15 -5.67 7.39 6.76
C ASP A 15 -5.72 8.41 7.92
N ARG A 16 -4.62 9.14 8.16
CA ARG A 16 -4.51 10.10 9.27
C ARG A 16 -4.64 11.56 8.85
N CYS A 17 -4.11 11.92 7.68
CA CYS A 17 -4.07 13.31 7.22
C CYS A 17 -4.60 13.48 5.80
N SER A 18 -5.11 12.40 5.19
CA SER A 18 -5.66 12.36 3.83
C SER A 18 -4.69 12.75 2.71
N ALA A 19 -3.44 13.09 3.03
CA ALA A 19 -2.42 13.43 2.05
C ALA A 19 -2.15 12.24 1.11
N ALA A 20 -1.84 12.56 -0.14
CA ALA A 20 -1.48 11.57 -1.14
C ALA A 20 -0.11 10.94 -0.83
N ILE A 21 -0.07 9.62 -0.71
CA ILE A 21 1.14 8.83 -0.43
C ILE A 21 1.35 7.73 -1.47
N ARG A 22 2.59 7.25 -1.58
CA ARG A 22 2.94 6.01 -2.28
C ARG A 22 3.66 5.07 -1.33
N TRP A 23 3.51 3.77 -1.57
CA TRP A 23 4.22 2.75 -0.79
C TRP A 23 5.44 2.27 -1.53
N ALA A 24 6.60 2.30 -0.87
CA ALA A 24 7.87 1.82 -1.40
C ALA A 24 8.49 0.75 -0.49
N ILE A 25 9.36 -0.08 -1.05
CA ILE A 25 10.28 -0.92 -0.27
C ILE A 25 11.59 -0.15 -0.09
N CYS A 26 12.01 0.00 1.16
CA CYS A 26 13.29 0.63 1.45
C CYS A 26 14.43 -0.38 1.28
N ILE A 27 15.41 -0.07 0.43
CA ILE A 27 16.48 -1.01 0.06
C ILE A 27 17.82 -0.73 0.77
N SER A 28 17.95 0.44 1.42
CA SER A 28 19.14 0.82 2.20
C SER A 28 18.75 1.58 3.48
N GLY A 29 19.74 1.81 4.36
CA GLY A 29 19.56 2.64 5.55
C GLY A 29 18.67 2.04 6.64
N THR A 30 18.12 2.91 7.48
CA THR A 30 17.43 2.55 8.73
C THR A 30 16.21 1.64 8.53
N TYR A 31 15.52 1.78 7.40
CA TYR A 31 14.27 1.06 7.12
C TYR A 31 14.45 -0.10 6.13
N LYS A 32 15.69 -0.56 5.89
CA LYS A 32 15.99 -1.62 4.92
C LYS A 32 15.05 -2.83 5.06
N GLY A 33 14.51 -3.28 3.93
CA GLY A 33 13.55 -4.38 3.81
C GLY A 33 12.12 -4.04 4.22
N ARG A 34 11.86 -2.84 4.75
CA ARG A 34 10.52 -2.44 5.20
C ARG A 34 9.76 -1.70 4.12
N ARG A 35 8.44 -1.88 4.14
CA ARG A 35 7.50 -1.09 3.34
C ARG A 35 7.27 0.26 4.04
N VAL A 36 7.62 1.35 3.37
CA VAL A 36 7.56 2.72 3.91
C VAL A 36 6.66 3.60 3.04
N PRO A 37 5.91 4.54 3.64
CA PRO A 37 5.11 5.49 2.88
C PRO A 37 5.96 6.70 2.49
N LEU A 38 5.86 7.12 1.23
CA LEU A 38 6.46 8.32 0.68
C LEU A 38 5.37 9.35 0.38
N ASN A 39 5.71 10.64 0.43
CA ASN A 39 4.84 11.65 -0.17
C ASN A 39 4.68 11.39 -1.67
N ALA A 40 3.47 11.59 -2.20
CA ALA A 40 3.18 11.31 -3.61
C ALA A 40 3.80 12.32 -4.60
N LEU A 41 4.39 13.42 -4.14
CA LEU A 41 5.15 14.31 -5.00
C LEU A 41 6.62 14.27 -4.60
N PRO A 42 7.56 14.43 -5.55
CA PRO A 42 8.96 14.60 -5.23
C PRO A 42 9.18 15.75 -4.25
N VAL A 43 10.09 15.55 -3.31
CA VAL A 43 10.43 16.55 -2.29
C VAL A 43 11.94 16.81 -2.42
N PRO A 44 12.38 17.95 -2.98
CA PRO A 44 13.79 18.23 -3.22
C PRO A 44 14.67 18.13 -1.96
N MET A 45 14.12 18.47 -0.79
CA MET A 45 14.81 18.36 0.50
C MET A 45 14.62 17.00 1.19
N GLY A 46 14.16 15.98 0.45
CA GLY A 46 13.92 14.65 0.96
C GLY A 46 15.21 13.84 1.10
N GLY A 47 15.44 13.24 2.27
CA GLY A 47 16.62 12.40 2.55
C GLY A 47 16.62 11.02 1.90
N TYR A 48 15.87 10.83 0.82
CA TYR A 48 15.73 9.55 0.13
C TYR A 48 15.69 9.74 -1.39
N ALA A 49 16.22 8.77 -2.13
CA ALA A 49 16.05 8.64 -3.57
C ALA A 49 15.08 7.50 -3.87
N ALA A 50 13.95 7.83 -4.50
CA ALA A 50 12.92 6.88 -4.90
C ALA A 50 13.01 6.57 -6.40
N ARG A 51 12.71 5.32 -6.76
CA ARG A 51 12.79 4.80 -8.13
C ARG A 51 11.73 3.73 -8.37
N SER A 52 11.20 3.65 -9.58
CA SER A 52 10.40 2.51 -10.01
C SER A 52 11.28 1.28 -10.19
N ASP A 53 10.87 0.13 -9.66
CA ASP A 53 11.54 -1.14 -9.97
C ASP A 53 11.11 -1.68 -11.35
N GLN A 54 11.77 -2.74 -11.80
CA GLN A 54 11.48 -3.37 -13.10
C GLN A 54 10.10 -4.05 -13.17
N HIS A 55 9.44 -4.25 -12.02
CA HIS A 55 8.13 -4.89 -11.90
C HIS A 55 6.99 -3.85 -11.71
N GLY A 56 7.30 -2.54 -11.77
CA GLY A 56 6.34 -1.46 -11.55
C GLY A 56 6.04 -1.16 -10.08
N GLY A 57 6.77 -1.79 -9.15
CA GLY A 57 6.82 -1.41 -7.75
C GLY A 57 7.69 -0.17 -7.53
N LEU A 58 7.72 0.30 -6.29
CA LEU A 58 8.50 1.47 -5.89
C LEU A 58 9.56 1.04 -4.87
N VAL A 59 10.80 1.39 -5.13
CA VAL A 59 11.92 1.20 -4.20
C VAL A 59 12.48 2.55 -3.78
N VAL A 60 13.06 2.59 -2.60
CA VAL A 60 13.65 3.81 -2.05
C VAL A 60 14.96 3.50 -1.33
N ARG A 61 15.99 4.29 -1.59
CA ARG A 61 17.25 4.25 -0.84
C ARG A 61 17.39 5.51 0.01
N GLN A 62 17.95 5.36 1.19
CA GLN A 62 18.32 6.49 2.03
C GLN A 62 19.51 7.22 1.40
N LEU A 63 19.47 8.55 1.42
CA LEU A 63 20.62 9.39 1.11
C LEU A 63 21.40 9.56 2.42
N ASP A 64 22.64 9.09 2.45
CA ASP A 64 23.53 9.12 3.61
C ASP A 64 24.90 9.71 3.22
N ALA A 65 25.86 9.68 4.13
CA ALA A 65 27.19 10.26 3.87
C ALA A 65 27.95 9.53 2.76
N GLU A 66 27.67 8.24 2.54
CA GLU A 66 28.31 7.43 1.50
C GLU A 66 27.67 7.68 0.13
N PHE A 67 26.34 7.79 0.09
CA PHE A 67 25.55 8.08 -1.11
C PHE A 67 24.65 9.30 -0.92
N PRO A 68 25.20 10.51 -0.86
CA PRO A 68 24.45 11.72 -0.47
C PRO A 68 23.50 12.24 -1.55
N ASN A 69 23.72 11.82 -2.80
CA ASN A 69 23.03 12.37 -3.96
C ASN A 69 22.13 11.35 -4.64
N VAL A 70 21.11 11.86 -5.33
CA VAL A 70 20.36 11.12 -6.36
C VAL A 70 21.33 10.83 -7.51
N GLU A 71 21.52 9.57 -7.88
CA GLU A 71 22.59 9.17 -8.81
C GLU A 71 22.19 9.41 -10.26
N ASP A 72 20.95 9.08 -10.61
CA ASP A 72 20.40 9.30 -11.95
C ASP A 72 19.03 9.97 -11.87
N ALA A 73 18.98 11.27 -12.13
CA ALA A 73 17.75 12.06 -12.12
C ALA A 73 16.70 11.64 -13.17
N ARG A 74 17.03 10.74 -14.11
CA ARG A 74 16.08 10.14 -15.05
C ARG A 74 15.38 8.90 -14.47
N LEU A 75 15.98 8.25 -13.48
CA LEU A 75 15.50 6.99 -12.88
C LEU A 75 15.09 7.16 -11.43
N GLU A 76 15.70 8.12 -10.73
CA GLU A 76 15.50 8.40 -9.33
C GLU A 76 15.02 9.84 -9.12
N TRP A 77 14.18 10.04 -8.11
CA TRP A 77 13.76 11.37 -7.67
C TRP A 77 13.86 11.52 -6.15
N PRO A 78 14.10 12.75 -5.65
CA PRO A 78 14.19 13.00 -4.23
C PRO A 78 12.81 12.85 -3.57
N ALA A 79 12.79 12.15 -2.44
CA ALA A 79 11.58 11.76 -1.75
C ALA A 79 11.73 11.91 -0.23
N LEU A 80 10.60 12.11 0.44
CA LEU A 80 10.50 12.16 1.89
C LEU A 80 9.57 11.05 2.36
N LEU A 81 9.97 10.31 3.40
CA LEU A 81 9.03 9.42 4.08
C LEU A 81 7.88 10.25 4.64
N HIS A 82 6.65 9.88 4.30
CA HIS A 82 5.46 10.57 4.75
C HIS A 82 5.37 10.64 6.29
N TRP A 83 5.90 9.63 6.98
CA TRP A 83 6.00 9.60 8.44
C TRP A 83 6.73 10.80 9.05
N HIS A 84 7.66 11.44 8.33
CA HIS A 84 8.39 12.61 8.83
C HIS A 84 7.59 13.91 8.68
N SER A 85 6.60 13.94 7.79
CA SER A 85 5.79 15.13 7.49
C SER A 85 4.31 14.97 7.83
N CYS A 86 3.87 13.83 8.36
CA CYS A 86 2.46 13.55 8.63
C CYS A 86 2.00 14.29 9.91
N PRO A 87 1.11 15.30 9.82
CA PRO A 87 0.61 16.00 11.02
C PRO A 87 -0.27 15.09 11.89
N GLY A 88 -0.98 14.14 11.26
CA GLY A 88 -1.82 13.16 11.94
C GLY A 88 -1.05 12.11 12.74
N ARG A 89 0.30 12.11 12.73
CA ARG A 89 1.08 11.30 13.69
C ARG A 89 0.91 11.77 15.13
N GLN A 90 0.57 13.04 15.33
CA GLN A 90 0.40 13.63 16.65
C GLN A 90 -0.97 13.30 17.27
N ASN A 91 -1.93 12.82 16.47
CA ASN A 91 -3.26 12.48 16.95
C ASN A 91 -3.41 10.94 16.96
N PRO A 92 -3.47 10.28 18.12
CA PRO A 92 -3.76 8.85 18.20
C PRO A 92 -5.23 8.64 17.83
N GLN A 93 -5.54 8.59 16.53
CA GLN A 93 -6.85 8.18 16.08
C GLN A 93 -6.97 6.67 16.34
N PRO A 94 -8.00 6.19 17.06
CA PRO A 94 -8.22 4.76 17.22
C PRO A 94 -8.32 4.11 15.83
N PRO A 95 -7.74 2.91 15.62
CA PRO A 95 -7.75 2.28 14.31
C PRO A 95 -9.19 2.16 13.85
N ALA A 96 -9.51 2.79 12.71
CA ALA A 96 -10.80 2.59 12.06
C ALA A 96 -10.92 1.07 11.84
N GLN A 97 -11.87 0.44 12.52
CA GLN A 97 -12.14 -0.97 12.35
C GLN A 97 -12.46 -1.17 10.87
N ALA A 98 -11.53 -1.74 10.13
CA ALA A 98 -11.78 -2.15 8.77
C ALA A 98 -12.93 -3.17 8.82
N SER A 99 -14.12 -2.73 8.44
CA SER A 99 -15.28 -3.60 8.22
C SER A 99 -14.92 -4.54 7.08
N ARG A 100 -14.24 -5.64 7.40
CA ARG A 100 -14.10 -6.76 6.47
C ARG A 100 -15.51 -7.25 6.17
N PRO A 101 -15.96 -7.26 4.90
CA PRO A 101 -17.20 -7.94 4.58
C PRO A 101 -17.04 -9.39 5.01
N ALA A 102 -17.90 -9.84 5.93
CA ALA A 102 -17.96 -11.22 6.37
C ALA A 102 -18.12 -12.09 5.12
N ARG A 103 -17.10 -12.90 4.81
CA ARG A 103 -17.13 -13.88 3.75
C ARG A 103 -18.26 -14.86 4.07
N ARG A 104 -19.45 -14.63 3.52
CA ARG A 104 -20.58 -15.57 3.63
C ARG A 104 -20.11 -16.88 3.02
N ARG A 105 -19.88 -17.90 3.85
CA ARG A 105 -19.75 -19.28 3.38
C ARG A 105 -21.01 -19.58 2.57
N PRO A 106 -20.91 -20.10 1.33
CA PRO A 106 -22.06 -20.70 0.69
C PRO A 106 -22.50 -21.87 1.57
N THR A 107 -23.71 -21.82 2.09
CA THR A 107 -24.36 -22.99 2.67
C THR A 107 -24.50 -24.00 1.54
N VAL A 108 -23.68 -25.05 1.56
CA VAL A 108 -23.86 -26.21 0.68
C VAL A 108 -25.23 -26.78 1.06
N GLN A 109 -26.22 -26.61 0.19
CA GLN A 109 -27.49 -27.34 0.31
C GLN A 109 -27.17 -28.83 0.18
N ALA A 110 -27.56 -29.61 1.18
CA ALA A 110 -27.53 -31.06 1.09
C ALA A 110 -28.56 -31.51 0.02
N PRO A 111 -28.21 -32.43 -0.90
CA PRO A 111 -29.19 -32.97 -1.83
C PRO A 111 -30.16 -33.88 -1.09
N LEU A 112 -31.45 -33.51 -1.10
CA LEU A 112 -32.56 -34.37 -0.70
C LEU A 112 -32.81 -35.42 -1.78
N PHE A 113 -32.04 -36.52 -1.77
CA PHE A 113 -32.41 -37.75 -2.48
C PHE A 113 -33.16 -38.68 -1.53
N GLY A 114 -34.40 -39.04 -1.89
CA GLY A 114 -35.11 -40.19 -1.33
C GLY A 114 -36.44 -39.89 -0.66
N GLN A 115 -37.48 -39.57 -1.45
CA GLN A 115 -38.87 -39.75 -1.05
C GLN A 115 -39.37 -41.09 -1.63
N PRO A 116 -39.59 -42.15 -0.84
CA PRO A 116 -40.35 -43.30 -1.31
C PRO A 116 -41.85 -42.95 -1.38
N GLN A 117 -42.46 -43.25 -2.54
CA GLN A 117 -43.89 -43.07 -2.83
C GLN A 117 -44.80 -43.73 -1.77
N PRO A 118 -45.94 -43.11 -1.41
CA PRO A 118 -46.97 -43.79 -0.65
C PRO A 118 -47.68 -44.82 -1.54
N GLN A 119 -47.54 -46.10 -1.21
CA GLN A 119 -48.39 -47.16 -1.75
C GLN A 119 -49.85 -46.88 -1.35
N ARG A 120 -50.69 -46.67 -2.35
CA ARG A 120 -52.14 -46.64 -2.21
C ARG A 120 -52.62 -48.03 -1.79
N ARG A 121 -53.21 -48.13 -0.60
CA ARG A 121 -54.12 -49.22 -0.25
C ARG A 121 -55.43 -49.03 -1.01
N THR A 122 -55.84 -50.06 -1.74
CA THR A 122 -57.23 -50.28 -2.13
C THR A 122 -57.60 -51.70 -1.70
N TRP A 123 -58.76 -51.74 -1.04
CA TRP A 123 -59.56 -52.82 -0.46
C TRP A 123 -59.37 -54.24 -1.00
#